data_AF-A0A2V9T1N5-F1
#
_entry.id   AF-A0A2V9T1N5-F1
#
_cell.length_a   1.000
_cell.length_b   1.000
_cell.length_c   1.000
_cell.angle_alpha   90.00
_cell.angle_beta   90.00
_cell.angle_gamma   90.00
#
_symmetry.space_group_name_H-M   'P 1'
#
loop_
_entity.id
_entity.type
_entity.pdbx_description
1 polymer ?
#
loop_
_entity_poly.entity_id
_entity_poly.type
_entity_poly.pdbx_seq_one_letter_code
_entity_poly.pdbx_strand_id
1 'polypeptide(L)'
;MNAFGSESCEVPVRSPIRSAENTRRKKVIVLLAIGIILLFGILLSQSSFDLPFLNPDTNQQLLFFAALSALIFLLFVALTFVLARNLLKLFAERRLGVLGSKFRTRLVVAGLLLSFLPVIVMFWFAYGLMNRSIDKWFSRPVEEVHADTTAIASLLSNYAAQNARAEAVSIAGSPETQHAFTGHSFSTVMSEFRRHEPTLQGGFILAIENGNAEASFAAPAAWPLLKTKIPIRKLSSGAPVRMTWEQTDYMLGAAPVGERGLIMVAMPLPQKFSETVRQSEISEKRYLELSRSRKTVRRTYMGMLLLLTVMVLFATTWLALFLSKLVTRPVAALAEATQEISRGRLDYRVEVSAADEIGDLVRSFNRMAEELESSRLQIEASSRELSAANMTLEQRSRHIETILESIPTGVLSLDASRRITHVNRALLRMFTPGRAGDAPRLLIGAALQDVFPADVLEDLESLLRRADRMGMTTTQMEITLQRSKFNVAVTVATLQHAGKGLGYVIVFEDLSDLLRAQKQAAWREVARRVAHEIKNPLT
;
A
#
# COMPACT_ATOMS: atom_id res chain seq x y z
N MET A 1 63.87 10.67 -43.04
CA MET A 1 62.71 9.92 -43.56
C MET A 1 62.18 9.09 -42.41
N ASN A 2 60.95 9.39 -41.96
CA ASN A 2 60.10 8.65 -41.01
C ASN A 2 60.55 8.58 -39.54
N ALA A 3 59.68 8.64 -38.52
CA ALA A 3 58.30 9.10 -38.34
C ALA A 3 57.99 9.03 -36.83
N PHE A 4 57.03 9.84 -36.40
CA PHE A 4 56.44 10.04 -35.06
C PHE A 4 55.85 8.81 -34.34
N GLY A 5 55.64 8.95 -33.01
CA GLY A 5 54.50 8.35 -32.28
C GLY A 5 54.85 7.80 -30.89
N SER A 6 54.84 8.61 -29.82
CA SER A 6 53.73 8.84 -28.87
C SER A 6 53.43 7.68 -27.91
N GLU A 7 53.88 7.84 -26.66
CA GLU A 7 53.42 7.09 -25.49
C GLU A 7 51.90 7.22 -25.33
N SER A 8 51.21 6.08 -25.26
CA SER A 8 49.77 6.00 -25.02
C SER A 8 49.54 5.56 -23.57
N CYS A 9 49.01 6.48 -22.77
CA CYS A 9 48.57 6.23 -21.41
C CYS A 9 47.23 5.48 -21.46
N GLU A 10 47.25 4.17 -21.19
CA GLU A 10 46.03 3.35 -21.11
C GLU A 10 45.31 3.58 -19.76
N VAL A 11 44.11 4.15 -19.86
CA VAL A 11 43.16 4.33 -18.76
C VAL A 11 42.60 2.97 -18.33
N PRO A 12 42.55 2.62 -17.03
CA PRO A 12 41.86 1.42 -16.61
C PRO A 12 40.34 1.63 -16.72
N VAL A 13 39.73 0.91 -17.66
CA VAL A 13 38.27 0.82 -17.83
C VAL A 13 37.66 0.26 -16.54
N ARG A 14 36.96 1.11 -15.77
CA ARG A 14 36.11 0.64 -14.67
C ARG A 14 35.02 -0.28 -15.21
N SER A 15 35.02 -1.53 -14.75
CA SER A 15 33.96 -2.49 -15.02
C SER A 15 32.62 -2.06 -14.37
N PRO A 16 31.47 -2.30 -15.02
CA PRO A 16 30.19 -1.77 -14.57
C PRO A 16 29.61 -2.57 -13.40
N ILE A 17 28.94 -1.85 -12.48
CA ILE A 17 28.23 -2.26 -11.26
C ILE A 17 26.99 -3.16 -11.57
N ARG A 18 27.04 -4.05 -12.56
CA ARG A 18 25.91 -4.89 -13.01
C ARG A 18 25.71 -6.19 -12.22
N SER A 19 26.53 -6.50 -11.22
CA SER A 19 26.49 -7.80 -10.51
C SER A 19 25.46 -7.88 -9.36
N ALA A 20 25.11 -6.75 -8.73
CA ALA A 20 24.19 -6.74 -7.58
C ALA A 20 22.72 -6.93 -7.98
N GLU A 21 22.31 -6.37 -9.13
CA GLU A 21 20.92 -6.38 -9.59
C GLU A 21 20.48 -7.76 -10.12
N ASN A 22 21.42 -8.45 -10.78
CA ASN A 22 21.20 -9.79 -11.32
C ASN A 22 21.05 -10.85 -10.20
N THR A 23 21.76 -10.65 -9.09
CA THR A 23 21.70 -11.54 -7.90
C THR A 23 20.36 -11.43 -7.18
N ARG A 24 19.76 -10.23 -7.15
CA ARG A 24 18.45 -9.99 -6.52
C ARG A 24 17.30 -10.53 -7.38
N ARG A 25 17.38 -10.41 -8.72
CA ARG A 25 16.44 -11.07 -9.65
C ARG A 25 16.48 -12.59 -9.50
N LYS A 26 17.68 -13.20 -9.44
CA LYS A 26 17.83 -14.64 -9.24
C LYS A 26 17.22 -15.13 -7.92
N LYS A 27 17.43 -14.42 -6.80
CA LYS A 27 16.81 -14.80 -5.51
C LYS A 27 15.29 -14.72 -5.51
N VAL A 28 14.71 -13.73 -6.19
CA VAL A 28 13.26 -13.61 -6.34
C VAL A 28 12.72 -14.74 -7.21
N ILE A 29 13.38 -15.07 -8.33
CA ILE A 29 12.99 -16.18 -9.20
C ILE A 29 13.05 -17.52 -8.46
N VAL A 30 14.07 -17.75 -7.63
CA VAL A 30 14.20 -18.99 -6.83
C VAL A 30 13.11 -19.09 -5.77
N LEU A 31 12.79 -18.01 -5.04
CA LEU A 31 11.67 -18.00 -4.09
C LEU A 31 10.31 -18.20 -4.76
N LEU A 32 10.14 -17.64 -5.96
CA LEU A 32 8.94 -17.82 -6.78
C LEU A 32 8.81 -19.27 -7.25
N ALA A 33 9.91 -19.88 -7.69
CA ALA A 33 9.97 -21.27 -8.09
C ALA A 33 9.67 -22.22 -6.91
N ILE A 34 10.24 -21.95 -5.73
CA ILE A 34 9.93 -22.70 -4.51
C ILE A 34 8.45 -22.53 -4.15
N GLY A 35 7.90 -21.32 -4.24
CA GLY A 35 6.47 -21.06 -4.01
C GLY A 35 5.57 -21.80 -5.00
N ILE A 36 5.95 -21.86 -6.28
CA ILE A 36 5.23 -22.61 -7.32
C ILE A 36 5.33 -24.12 -7.06
N ILE A 37 6.49 -24.63 -6.65
CA ILE A 37 6.69 -26.05 -6.33
C ILE A 37 5.90 -26.44 -5.08
N LEU A 38 5.84 -25.58 -4.06
CA LEU A 38 5.10 -25.82 -2.82
C LEU A 38 3.59 -25.73 -3.06
N LEU A 39 3.16 -24.80 -3.92
CA LEU A 39 1.79 -24.71 -4.41
C LEU A 39 1.42 -25.96 -5.22
N PHE A 40 2.28 -26.38 -6.15
CA PHE A 40 2.13 -27.61 -6.93
C PHE A 40 2.10 -28.85 -6.03
N GLY A 41 2.90 -28.88 -4.96
CA GLY A 41 2.87 -29.91 -3.93
C GLY A 41 1.58 -29.93 -3.11
N ILE A 42 1.03 -28.76 -2.77
CA ILE A 42 -0.27 -28.63 -2.09
C ILE A 42 -1.42 -29.07 -3.01
N LEU A 43 -1.29 -28.84 -4.32
CA LEU A 43 -2.30 -29.22 -5.31
C LEU A 43 -2.26 -30.69 -5.67
N LEU A 44 -1.05 -31.24 -5.82
CA LEU A 44 -0.85 -32.68 -5.91
C LEU A 44 -1.31 -33.35 -4.63
N SER A 45 -1.09 -32.74 -3.46
CA SER A 45 -1.60 -33.21 -2.19
C SER A 45 -3.14 -33.16 -2.13
N GLN A 46 -3.78 -32.06 -2.55
CA GLN A 46 -5.24 -31.98 -2.68
C GLN A 46 -5.82 -32.94 -3.73
N SER A 47 -5.06 -33.21 -4.79
CA SER A 47 -5.42 -34.18 -5.83
C SER A 47 -5.16 -35.63 -5.42
N SER A 48 -4.25 -35.88 -4.46
CA SER A 48 -3.86 -37.22 -3.99
C SER A 48 -4.53 -37.61 -2.66
N PHE A 49 -5.08 -36.66 -1.91
CA PHE A 49 -6.07 -36.96 -0.89
C PHE A 49 -7.38 -37.27 -1.62
N ASP A 50 -7.71 -38.56 -1.75
CA ASP A 50 -9.02 -39.07 -2.18
C ASP A 50 -10.14 -38.37 -1.41
N LEU A 51 -10.59 -37.20 -1.89
CA LEU A 51 -11.88 -36.65 -1.54
C LEU A 51 -12.88 -37.55 -2.28
N PRO A 52 -13.68 -38.39 -1.60
CA PRO A 52 -14.68 -39.26 -2.23
C PRO A 52 -15.89 -38.47 -2.79
N PHE A 53 -15.63 -37.21 -3.14
CA PHE A 53 -16.55 -36.14 -3.48
C PHE A 53 -16.53 -35.78 -4.97
N LEU A 54 -15.91 -36.57 -5.85
CA LEU A 54 -15.89 -36.32 -7.31
C LEU A 54 -16.17 -37.60 -8.11
N ASN A 55 -17.30 -38.26 -7.83
CA ASN A 55 -17.91 -39.18 -8.80
C ASN A 55 -18.99 -38.39 -9.54
N PRO A 56 -18.75 -37.92 -10.78
CA PRO A 56 -19.79 -37.37 -11.65
C PRO A 56 -20.59 -38.51 -12.28
N ASP A 57 -21.92 -38.40 -12.23
CA ASP A 57 -22.84 -39.41 -12.77
C ASP A 57 -23.00 -39.30 -14.31
N THR A 58 -22.46 -38.24 -14.92
CA THR A 58 -22.60 -37.96 -16.37
C THR A 58 -21.39 -37.19 -16.91
N ASN A 59 -21.02 -37.44 -18.19
CA ASN A 59 -19.91 -36.75 -18.86
C ASN A 59 -20.05 -35.21 -18.87
N GLN A 60 -21.27 -34.68 -18.99
CA GLN A 60 -21.50 -33.23 -18.94
C GLN A 60 -21.20 -32.64 -17.55
N GLN A 61 -21.59 -33.33 -16.47
CA GLN A 61 -21.29 -32.91 -15.11
C GLN A 61 -19.79 -32.97 -14.84
N LEU A 62 -19.10 -34.00 -15.33
CA LEU A 62 -17.65 -34.11 -15.27
C LEU A 62 -16.97 -32.88 -15.89
N LEU A 63 -17.34 -32.52 -17.13
CA LEU A 63 -16.77 -31.36 -17.81
C LEU A 63 -17.05 -30.05 -17.06
N PHE A 64 -18.28 -29.84 -16.59
CA PHE A 64 -18.63 -28.64 -15.84
C PHE A 64 -17.84 -28.52 -14.52
N PHE A 65 -17.81 -29.57 -13.70
CA PHE A 65 -17.09 -29.53 -12.42
C PHE A 65 -15.58 -29.48 -12.61
N ALA A 66 -15.04 -30.14 -13.63
CA ALA A 66 -13.61 -30.05 -13.97
C ALA A 66 -13.24 -28.63 -14.41
N ALA A 67 -14.04 -28.01 -15.29
CA ALA A 67 -13.81 -26.64 -15.75
C ALA A 67 -13.95 -25.62 -14.60
N LEU A 68 -14.98 -25.74 -13.76
CA LEU A 68 -15.18 -24.88 -12.60
C LEU A 68 -14.02 -25.02 -11.60
N SER A 69 -13.62 -26.25 -11.28
CA SER A 69 -12.50 -26.51 -10.37
C SER A 69 -11.19 -26.00 -10.94
N ALA A 70 -10.93 -26.19 -12.24
CA ALA A 70 -9.75 -25.67 -12.92
C ALA A 70 -9.71 -24.13 -12.92
N LEU A 71 -10.85 -23.46 -13.15
CA LEU A 71 -10.95 -22.00 -13.10
C LEU A 71 -10.68 -21.46 -11.70
N ILE A 72 -11.37 -22.01 -10.69
CA ILE A 72 -11.15 -21.71 -9.28
C ILE A 72 -9.67 -21.86 -8.92
N PHE A 73 -9.10 -22.99 -9.34
CA PHE A 73 -7.74 -23.35 -9.07
C PHE A 73 -6.76 -22.33 -9.69
N LEU A 74 -6.95 -21.98 -10.96
CA LEU A 74 -6.15 -20.98 -11.66
C LEU A 74 -6.24 -19.60 -10.98
N LEU A 75 -7.45 -19.17 -10.61
CA LEU A 75 -7.65 -17.91 -9.90
C LEU A 75 -6.97 -17.91 -8.53
N PHE A 76 -7.04 -19.01 -7.79
CA PHE A 76 -6.38 -19.16 -6.49
C PHE A 76 -4.85 -19.12 -6.62
N VAL A 77 -4.30 -19.80 -7.63
CA VAL A 77 -2.85 -19.75 -7.96
C VAL A 77 -2.44 -18.33 -8.31
N ALA A 78 -3.18 -17.67 -9.21
CA ALA A 78 -2.91 -16.31 -9.63
C ALA A 78 -2.96 -15.33 -8.44
N LEU A 79 -3.98 -15.44 -7.59
CA LEU A 79 -4.12 -14.65 -6.37
C LEU A 79 -2.94 -14.88 -5.43
N THR A 80 -2.62 -16.14 -5.14
CA THR A 80 -1.52 -16.52 -4.25
C THR A 80 -0.18 -16.01 -4.79
N PHE A 81 0.06 -16.16 -6.09
CA PHE A 81 1.24 -15.65 -6.76
C PHE A 81 1.35 -14.13 -6.67
N VAL A 82 0.27 -13.40 -6.97
CA VAL A 82 0.22 -11.94 -6.87
C VAL A 82 0.48 -11.50 -5.43
N LEU A 83 -0.18 -12.13 -4.45
CA LEU A 83 -0.05 -11.80 -3.04
C LEU A 83 1.38 -12.09 -2.55
N ALA A 84 1.91 -13.29 -2.81
CA ALA A 84 3.26 -13.69 -2.43
C ALA A 84 4.32 -12.78 -3.07
N ARG A 85 4.22 -12.49 -4.37
CA ARG A 85 5.14 -11.58 -5.07
C ARG A 85 5.13 -10.19 -4.42
N ASN A 86 3.96 -9.65 -4.09
CA ASN A 86 3.85 -8.32 -3.50
C ASN A 86 4.34 -8.29 -2.05
N LEU A 87 4.00 -9.29 -1.23
CA LEU A 87 4.46 -9.41 0.16
C LEU A 87 5.97 -9.61 0.22
N LEU A 88 6.55 -10.47 -0.62
CA LEU A 88 7.99 -10.66 -0.72
C LEU A 88 8.70 -9.37 -1.15
N LYS A 89 8.13 -8.64 -2.11
CA LYS A 89 8.65 -7.34 -2.54
C LYS A 89 8.63 -6.32 -1.39
N LEU A 90 7.52 -6.22 -0.67
CA LEU A 90 7.37 -5.33 0.49
C LEU A 90 8.36 -5.68 1.61
N PHE A 91 8.51 -6.97 1.92
CA PHE A 91 9.46 -7.45 2.92
C PHE A 91 10.90 -7.13 2.53
N ALA A 92 11.27 -7.35 1.27
CA ALA A 92 12.59 -7.03 0.75
C ALA A 92 12.87 -5.51 0.76
N GLU A 93 11.92 -4.68 0.33
CA GLU A 93 12.03 -3.22 0.37
C GLU A 93 12.20 -2.70 1.80
N ARG A 94 11.46 -3.27 2.76
CA ARG A 94 11.56 -2.92 4.19
C ARG A 94 12.92 -3.30 4.77
N ARG A 95 13.47 -4.46 4.40
CA ARG A 95 14.78 -4.92 4.88
C ARG A 95 15.94 -4.08 4.31
N LEU A 96 15.78 -3.56 3.09
CA LEU A 96 16.77 -2.72 2.42
C LEU A 96 16.66 -1.24 2.78
N GLY A 97 15.74 -0.87 3.68
CA GLY A 97 15.62 0.50 4.17
C GLY A 97 15.21 1.51 3.10
N VAL A 98 14.52 1.07 2.04
CA VAL A 98 14.05 1.98 0.98
C VAL A 98 13.11 3.02 1.59
N LEU A 99 13.31 4.30 1.26
CA LEU A 99 12.47 5.42 1.69
C LEU A 99 10.98 5.13 1.36
N GLY A 100 10.09 5.38 2.31
CA GLY A 100 8.65 5.10 2.16
C GLY A 100 8.21 3.63 2.31
N SER A 101 9.13 2.65 2.39
CA SER A 101 8.78 1.21 2.46
C SER A 101 7.96 0.83 3.69
N LYS A 102 8.21 1.45 4.85
CA LYS A 102 7.45 1.22 6.09
C LYS A 102 5.98 1.65 5.94
N PHE A 103 5.76 2.83 5.36
CA PHE A 103 4.41 3.36 5.11
C PHE A 103 3.66 2.48 4.13
N ARG A 104 4.29 2.14 3.00
CA ARG A 104 3.74 1.24 1.99
C ARG A 104 3.31 -0.10 2.58
N THR A 105 4.17 -0.70 3.41
CA THR A 105 3.89 -2.00 4.05
C THR A 105 2.69 -1.91 4.98
N ARG A 106 2.63 -0.87 5.83
CA ARG A 106 1.47 -0.68 6.73
C ARG A 106 0.18 -0.51 5.95
N LEU A 107 0.19 0.29 4.88
CA LEU A 107 -0.99 0.54 4.05
C LEU A 107 -1.49 -0.73 3.34
N VAL A 108 -0.58 -1.50 2.72
CA VAL A 108 -0.96 -2.76 2.05
C VAL A 108 -1.45 -3.80 3.05
N VAL A 109 -0.75 -4.00 4.17
CA VAL A 109 -1.16 -4.98 5.19
C VAL A 109 -2.50 -4.60 5.81
N ALA A 110 -2.71 -3.32 6.14
CA ALA A 110 -3.99 -2.84 6.66
C ALA A 110 -5.12 -3.04 5.65
N GLY A 111 -4.91 -2.69 4.38
CA GLY A 111 -5.91 -2.88 3.33
C GLY A 111 -6.26 -4.35 3.09
N LEU A 112 -5.26 -5.24 3.13
CA LEU A 112 -5.48 -6.69 3.01
C LEU A 112 -6.23 -7.25 4.22
N LEU A 113 -5.86 -6.88 5.45
CA LEU A 113 -6.56 -7.33 6.65
C LEU A 113 -8.01 -6.84 6.69
N LEU A 114 -8.24 -5.56 6.37
CA LEU A 114 -9.56 -4.94 6.35
C LEU A 114 -10.48 -5.60 5.31
N SER A 115 -9.93 -6.02 4.18
CA SER A 115 -10.71 -6.66 3.11
C SER A 115 -10.87 -8.17 3.27
N PHE A 116 -9.86 -8.90 3.77
CA PHE A 116 -9.91 -10.36 3.84
C PHE A 116 -10.75 -10.85 5.02
N LEU A 117 -10.71 -10.15 6.16
CA LEU A 117 -11.40 -10.60 7.37
C LEU A 117 -12.91 -10.73 7.15
N PRO A 118 -13.64 -9.73 6.60
CA PRO A 118 -15.07 -9.87 6.32
C PRO A 118 -15.36 -10.97 5.30
N VAL A 119 -14.53 -11.12 4.27
CA VAL A 119 -14.72 -12.14 3.21
C VAL A 119 -14.59 -13.55 3.78
N ILE A 120 -13.60 -13.79 4.65
CA ILE A 120 -13.41 -15.07 5.32
C ILE A 120 -14.59 -15.37 6.24
N VAL A 121 -15.03 -14.39 7.04
CA VAL A 121 -16.19 -14.55 7.95
C VAL A 121 -17.46 -14.86 7.14
N MET A 122 -17.70 -14.13 6.06
CA MET A 122 -18.85 -14.36 5.17
C MET A 122 -18.80 -15.73 4.52
N PHE A 123 -17.62 -16.20 4.09
CA PHE A 123 -17.47 -17.55 3.56
C PHE A 123 -17.84 -18.61 4.60
N TRP A 124 -17.30 -18.51 5.82
CA TRP A 124 -17.60 -19.45 6.89
C TRP A 124 -19.08 -19.44 7.30
N PHE A 125 -19.67 -18.25 7.39
CA PHE A 125 -21.10 -18.09 7.67
C PHE A 125 -21.95 -18.73 6.57
N ALA A 126 -21.67 -18.41 5.30
CA ALA A 126 -22.39 -18.95 4.16
C ALA A 126 -22.22 -20.48 4.05
N TYR A 127 -21.02 -20.99 4.28
CA TYR A 127 -20.73 -22.42 4.37
C TYR A 127 -21.60 -23.10 5.45
N GLY A 128 -21.61 -22.54 6.66
CA GLY A 128 -22.36 -23.07 7.80
C GLY A 128 -23.88 -23.03 7.57
N LEU A 129 -24.39 -21.90 7.11
CA LEU A 129 -25.81 -21.73 6.77
C LEU A 129 -26.22 -22.73 5.69
N MET A 130 -25.43 -22.85 4.63
CA MET A 130 -25.74 -23.73 3.51
C MET A 130 -25.71 -25.19 3.92
N ASN A 131 -24.68 -25.61 4.68
CA ASN A 131 -24.58 -26.98 5.15
C ASN A 131 -25.78 -27.35 6.03
N ARG A 132 -26.13 -26.50 7.00
CA ARG A 132 -27.30 -26.72 7.87
C ARG A 132 -28.63 -26.69 7.10
N SER A 133 -28.77 -25.78 6.14
CA SER A 133 -30.01 -25.65 5.36
C SER A 133 -30.24 -26.87 4.48
N ILE A 134 -29.20 -27.35 3.77
CA ILE A 134 -29.26 -28.58 2.98
C ILE A 134 -29.62 -29.76 3.91
N ASP A 135 -28.96 -29.91 5.05
CA ASP A 135 -29.23 -31.01 5.97
C ASP A 135 -30.68 -30.98 6.50
N LYS A 136 -31.26 -29.78 6.72
CA LYS A 136 -32.63 -29.61 7.21
C LYS A 136 -33.70 -29.92 6.15
N TRP A 137 -33.49 -29.51 4.90
CA TRP A 137 -34.40 -29.82 3.78
C TRP A 137 -34.48 -31.33 3.47
N PHE A 138 -33.46 -32.09 3.86
CA PHE A 138 -33.38 -33.55 3.71
C PHE A 138 -33.43 -34.28 5.06
N SER A 139 -34.14 -33.73 6.04
CA SER A 139 -34.22 -34.32 7.38
C SER A 139 -35.20 -35.50 7.48
N ARG A 140 -35.03 -36.28 8.56
CA ARG A 140 -35.66 -37.59 8.85
C ARG A 140 -37.19 -37.73 8.80
N PRO A 141 -38.04 -36.69 8.93
CA PRO A 141 -39.50 -36.90 8.89
C PRO A 141 -40.00 -37.53 7.59
N VAL A 142 -39.28 -37.37 6.48
CA VAL A 142 -39.63 -37.98 5.20
C VAL A 142 -39.18 -39.44 5.14
N GLU A 143 -38.00 -39.77 5.67
CA GLU A 143 -37.47 -41.15 5.69
C GLU A 143 -38.27 -42.07 6.61
N GLU A 144 -38.66 -41.61 7.81
CA GLU A 144 -39.43 -42.41 8.77
C GLU A 144 -40.86 -42.66 8.27
N VAL A 145 -41.55 -41.63 7.75
CA VAL A 145 -42.90 -41.77 7.18
C VAL A 145 -42.90 -42.72 5.97
N HIS A 146 -41.84 -42.75 5.17
CA HIS A 146 -41.72 -43.67 4.04
C HIS A 146 -41.38 -45.12 4.46
N ALA A 147 -40.49 -45.31 5.44
CA ALA A 147 -40.18 -46.63 5.98
C ALA A 147 -41.44 -47.30 6.56
N ASP A 148 -42.25 -46.54 7.29
CA ASP A 148 -43.51 -47.04 7.86
C ASP A 148 -44.53 -47.38 6.75
N THR A 149 -44.63 -46.57 5.70
CA THR A 149 -45.57 -46.80 4.59
C THR A 149 -45.22 -48.06 3.78
N THR A 150 -43.92 -48.27 3.50
CA THR A 150 -43.45 -49.47 2.80
C THR A 150 -43.60 -50.73 3.66
N ALA A 151 -43.33 -50.64 4.96
CA ALA A 151 -43.57 -51.71 5.90
C ALA A 151 -45.06 -52.12 5.92
N ILE A 152 -45.97 -51.15 6.03
CA ILE A 152 -47.42 -51.39 5.99
C ILE A 152 -47.86 -52.02 4.66
N ALA A 153 -47.36 -51.54 3.53
CA ALA A 153 -47.65 -52.10 2.20
C ALA A 153 -47.22 -53.57 2.08
N SER A 154 -46.02 -53.89 2.58
CA SER A 154 -45.47 -55.25 2.56
C SER A 154 -46.24 -56.20 3.50
N LEU A 155 -46.61 -55.74 4.70
CA LEU A 155 -47.40 -56.50 5.66
C LEU A 155 -48.78 -56.85 5.11
N LEU A 156 -49.46 -55.88 4.49
CA LEU A 156 -50.78 -56.11 3.89
C LEU A 156 -50.73 -57.01 2.66
N SER A 157 -49.69 -56.87 1.82
CA SER A 157 -49.48 -57.76 0.67
C SER A 157 -49.19 -59.20 1.12
N ASN A 158 -48.39 -59.38 2.17
CA ASN A 158 -48.15 -60.70 2.78
C ASN A 158 -49.42 -61.28 3.39
N TYR A 159 -50.21 -60.46 4.10
CA TYR A 159 -51.50 -60.87 4.66
C TYR A 159 -52.46 -61.34 3.57
N ALA A 160 -52.61 -60.57 2.48
CA ALA A 160 -53.46 -60.93 1.35
C ALA A 160 -52.98 -62.23 0.65
N ALA A 161 -51.66 -62.40 0.47
CA ALA A 161 -51.10 -63.63 -0.10
C ALA A 161 -51.30 -64.85 0.81
N GLN A 162 -51.15 -64.68 2.13
CA GLN A 162 -51.39 -65.74 3.10
C GLN A 162 -52.85 -66.16 3.10
N ASN A 163 -53.78 -65.20 3.07
CA ASN A 163 -55.21 -65.50 2.95
C ASN A 163 -55.50 -66.23 1.64
N ALA A 164 -54.92 -65.79 0.51
CA ALA A 164 -55.16 -66.42 -0.79
C ALA A 164 -54.64 -67.87 -0.78
N ARG A 165 -53.50 -68.09 -0.12
CA ARG A 165 -52.94 -69.44 0.06
C ARG A 165 -53.79 -70.28 0.99
N ALA A 166 -54.27 -69.73 2.11
CA ALA A 166 -55.15 -70.43 3.04
C ALA A 166 -56.43 -70.90 2.34
N GLU A 167 -57.00 -70.04 1.50
CA GLU A 167 -58.16 -70.35 0.68
C GLU A 167 -57.84 -71.46 -0.33
N ALA A 168 -56.72 -71.36 -1.03
CA ALA A 168 -56.26 -72.38 -1.96
C ALA A 168 -56.05 -73.74 -1.26
N VAL A 169 -55.51 -73.75 -0.04
CA VAL A 169 -55.31 -74.96 0.77
C VAL A 169 -56.65 -75.55 1.21
N SER A 170 -57.61 -74.71 1.63
CA SER A 170 -58.95 -75.17 2.00
C SER A 170 -59.63 -75.87 0.83
N ILE A 171 -59.63 -75.23 -0.35
CA ILE A 171 -60.22 -75.79 -1.55
C ILE A 171 -59.47 -77.06 -1.98
N ALA A 172 -58.13 -77.04 -2.00
CA ALA A 172 -57.29 -78.20 -2.33
C ALA A 172 -57.52 -79.40 -1.40
N GLY A 173 -57.84 -79.14 -0.12
CA GLY A 173 -58.10 -80.16 0.89
C GLY A 173 -59.51 -80.74 0.85
N SER A 174 -60.43 -80.12 0.12
CA SER A 174 -61.81 -80.61 0.03
C SER A 174 -61.89 -81.98 -0.65
N PRO A 175 -62.76 -82.89 -0.17
CA PRO A 175 -62.96 -84.18 -0.81
C PRO A 175 -63.29 -84.02 -2.30
N GLU A 176 -64.18 -83.11 -2.66
CA GLU A 176 -64.61 -82.88 -4.05
C GLU A 176 -63.46 -82.48 -4.96
N THR A 177 -62.53 -81.64 -4.47
CA THR A 177 -61.35 -81.24 -5.23
C THR A 177 -60.36 -82.39 -5.34
N GLN A 178 -60.07 -83.12 -4.26
CA GLN A 178 -59.18 -84.28 -4.31
C GLN A 178 -59.68 -85.35 -5.29
N HIS A 179 -60.98 -85.64 -5.28
CA HIS A 179 -61.58 -86.63 -6.19
C HIS A 179 -61.51 -86.19 -7.66
N ALA A 180 -61.61 -84.88 -7.95
CA ALA A 180 -61.49 -84.41 -9.33
C ALA A 180 -60.09 -84.65 -9.91
N PHE A 181 -59.05 -84.38 -9.13
CA PHE A 181 -57.65 -84.56 -9.54
C PHE A 181 -57.17 -86.03 -9.57
N THR A 182 -58.00 -87.01 -9.19
CA THR A 182 -57.71 -88.45 -9.34
C THR A 182 -58.23 -89.05 -10.67
N GLY A 183 -58.62 -88.22 -11.63
CA GLY A 183 -59.08 -88.65 -12.96
C GLY A 183 -60.60 -88.62 -13.16
N HIS A 184 -61.32 -87.83 -12.37
CA HIS A 184 -62.77 -87.64 -12.50
C HIS A 184 -63.13 -86.28 -13.13
N SER A 185 -64.43 -86.01 -13.30
CA SER A 185 -64.92 -84.74 -13.86
C SER A 185 -64.73 -83.55 -12.92
N PHE A 186 -64.20 -82.44 -13.44
CA PHE A 186 -64.10 -81.17 -12.72
C PHE A 186 -65.45 -80.45 -12.52
N SER A 187 -66.57 -81.01 -13.02
CA SER A 187 -67.91 -80.42 -12.85
C SER A 187 -68.32 -80.31 -11.37
N THR A 188 -67.91 -81.25 -10.53
CA THR A 188 -68.25 -81.28 -9.09
C THR A 188 -67.47 -80.22 -8.30
N VAL A 189 -66.24 -79.92 -8.71
CA VAL A 189 -65.38 -78.88 -8.12
C VAL A 189 -66.02 -77.49 -8.26
N MET A 190 -66.82 -77.27 -9.29
CA MET A 190 -67.52 -76.00 -9.48
C MET A 190 -68.51 -75.69 -8.35
N SER A 191 -69.07 -76.72 -7.71
CA SER A 191 -69.93 -76.53 -6.53
C SER A 191 -69.12 -76.13 -5.29
N GLU A 192 -67.90 -76.67 -5.16
CA GLU A 192 -66.96 -76.27 -4.11
C GLU A 192 -66.49 -74.83 -4.31
N PHE A 193 -66.11 -74.45 -5.53
CA PHE A 193 -65.71 -73.07 -5.83
C PHE A 193 -66.80 -72.04 -5.49
N ARG A 194 -68.07 -72.36 -5.74
CA ARG A 194 -69.20 -71.49 -5.34
C ARG A 194 -69.36 -71.35 -3.83
N ARG A 195 -69.05 -72.37 -3.04
CA ARG A 195 -69.09 -72.28 -1.56
C ARG A 195 -68.08 -71.27 -1.03
N HIS A 196 -66.96 -71.13 -1.73
CA HIS A 196 -65.89 -70.19 -1.42
C HIS A 196 -66.10 -68.80 -2.03
N GLU A 197 -67.16 -68.55 -2.82
CA GLU A 197 -67.43 -67.24 -3.41
C GLU A 197 -67.43 -66.07 -2.39
N PRO A 198 -68.00 -66.20 -1.18
CA PRO A 198 -68.00 -65.10 -0.19
C PRO A 198 -66.60 -64.78 0.36
N THR A 199 -65.72 -65.77 0.46
CA THR A 199 -64.36 -65.64 1.02
C THR A 199 -63.35 -65.14 -0.02
N LEU A 200 -63.65 -65.26 -1.32
CA LEU A 200 -62.81 -64.76 -2.41
C LEU A 200 -62.78 -63.22 -2.53
N GLN A 201 -63.71 -62.50 -1.90
CA GLN A 201 -63.79 -61.03 -1.95
C GLN A 201 -63.81 -60.45 -3.39
N GLY A 202 -64.45 -61.15 -4.33
CA GLY A 202 -64.44 -60.78 -5.76
C GLY A 202 -63.21 -61.30 -6.53
N GLY A 203 -62.47 -62.23 -5.93
CA GLY A 203 -61.39 -62.98 -6.54
C GLY A 203 -61.83 -64.13 -7.43
N PHE A 204 -60.85 -64.89 -7.92
CA PHE A 204 -61.08 -66.01 -8.82
C PHE A 204 -60.29 -67.25 -8.42
N ILE A 205 -60.78 -68.41 -8.84
CA ILE A 205 -60.16 -69.72 -8.58
C ILE A 205 -59.82 -70.39 -9.92
N LEU A 206 -58.67 -71.05 -9.98
CA LEU A 206 -58.26 -71.91 -11.09
C LEU A 206 -57.83 -73.28 -10.55
N ALA A 207 -58.41 -74.36 -11.10
CA ALA A 207 -57.89 -75.71 -10.97
C ALA A 207 -56.96 -75.97 -12.16
N ILE A 208 -55.67 -76.15 -11.87
CA ILE A 208 -54.64 -76.35 -12.88
C ILE A 208 -54.10 -77.77 -12.77
N GLU A 209 -54.22 -78.56 -13.84
CA GLU A 209 -53.62 -79.89 -13.97
C GLU A 209 -52.65 -79.89 -15.15
N ASN A 210 -51.43 -80.42 -14.96
CA ASN A 210 -50.39 -80.47 -16.00
C ASN A 210 -50.11 -79.11 -16.70
N GLY A 211 -50.37 -77.99 -16.01
CA GLY A 211 -50.16 -76.63 -16.53
C GLY A 211 -51.29 -76.06 -17.39
N ASN A 212 -52.45 -76.75 -17.47
CA ASN A 212 -53.69 -76.28 -18.09
C ASN A 212 -54.77 -76.06 -17.02
N ALA A 213 -55.61 -75.04 -17.18
CA ALA A 213 -56.73 -74.83 -16.28
C ALA A 213 -57.91 -75.69 -16.71
N GLU A 214 -58.22 -76.72 -15.93
CA GLU A 214 -59.32 -77.66 -16.17
C GLU A 214 -60.66 -77.12 -15.64
N ALA A 215 -60.60 -76.26 -14.62
CA ALA A 215 -61.76 -75.48 -14.16
C ALA A 215 -61.35 -74.07 -13.75
N SER A 216 -62.26 -73.12 -13.98
CA SER A 216 -62.12 -71.74 -13.55
C SER A 216 -63.42 -71.22 -12.95
N PHE A 217 -63.30 -70.39 -11.92
CA PHE A 217 -64.43 -69.69 -11.32
C PHE A 217 -64.11 -68.21 -11.24
N ALA A 218 -65.02 -67.38 -11.77
CA ALA A 218 -64.90 -65.91 -11.82
C ALA A 218 -63.61 -65.36 -12.45
N ALA A 219 -62.88 -66.17 -13.23
CA ALA A 219 -61.62 -65.76 -13.84
C ALA A 219 -61.83 -64.60 -14.82
N PRO A 220 -61.02 -63.52 -14.75
CA PRO A 220 -61.24 -62.32 -15.54
C PRO A 220 -60.88 -62.49 -17.03
N ALA A 221 -60.18 -63.57 -17.38
CA ALA A 221 -59.86 -63.93 -18.76
C ALA A 221 -59.61 -65.43 -18.92
N ALA A 222 -59.52 -65.90 -20.16
CA ALA A 222 -59.18 -67.28 -20.45
C ALA A 222 -57.74 -67.64 -20.01
N TRP A 223 -57.53 -68.89 -19.60
CA TRP A 223 -56.25 -69.38 -19.08
C TRP A 223 -55.03 -69.09 -19.98
N PRO A 224 -55.08 -69.21 -21.32
CA PRO A 224 -53.92 -68.91 -22.16
C PRO A 224 -53.39 -67.48 -21.99
N LEU A 225 -54.28 -66.51 -21.75
CA LEU A 225 -53.90 -65.12 -21.52
C LEU A 225 -53.37 -64.92 -20.10
N LEU A 226 -54.03 -65.51 -19.10
CA LEU A 226 -53.61 -65.41 -17.70
C LEU A 226 -52.26 -66.07 -17.45
N LYS A 227 -52.00 -67.23 -18.04
CA LYS A 227 -50.75 -68.00 -17.91
C LYS A 227 -49.51 -67.19 -18.27
N THR A 228 -49.60 -66.26 -19.22
CA THR A 228 -48.46 -65.41 -19.62
C THR A 228 -48.01 -64.44 -18.52
N LYS A 229 -48.93 -64.05 -17.63
CA LYS A 229 -48.69 -63.07 -16.56
C LYS A 229 -48.46 -63.72 -15.19
N ILE A 230 -48.72 -65.02 -15.05
CA ILE A 230 -48.62 -65.73 -13.78
C ILE A 230 -47.32 -66.54 -13.75
N PRO A 231 -46.35 -66.21 -12.87
CA PRO A 231 -45.15 -67.00 -12.69
C PRO A 231 -45.43 -68.27 -11.88
N ILE A 232 -45.98 -69.30 -12.52
CA ILE A 232 -46.44 -70.56 -11.89
C ILE A 232 -45.36 -71.18 -10.99
N ARG A 233 -44.08 -71.16 -11.41
CA ARG A 233 -42.96 -71.71 -10.62
C ARG A 233 -42.76 -71.00 -9.27
N LYS A 234 -42.90 -69.67 -9.23
CA LYS A 234 -42.78 -68.89 -7.98
C LYS A 234 -44.00 -69.06 -7.07
N LEU A 235 -45.15 -69.34 -7.67
CA LEU A 235 -46.37 -69.57 -6.93
C LEU A 235 -46.35 -70.92 -6.21
N SER A 236 -45.84 -71.96 -6.85
CA SER A 236 -45.67 -73.30 -6.25
C SER A 236 -44.71 -73.30 -5.05
N SER A 237 -43.74 -72.38 -5.00
CA SER A 237 -42.82 -72.24 -3.86
C SER A 237 -43.44 -71.51 -2.66
N GLY A 238 -44.71 -71.10 -2.74
CA GLY A 238 -45.42 -70.42 -1.65
C GLY A 238 -45.00 -68.96 -1.40
N ALA A 239 -44.26 -68.37 -2.33
CA ALA A 239 -43.93 -66.95 -2.27
C ALA A 239 -45.17 -66.10 -2.63
N PRO A 240 -45.36 -64.92 -2.03
CA PRO A 240 -46.41 -64.00 -2.42
C PRO A 240 -46.18 -63.56 -3.87
N VAL A 241 -47.18 -63.75 -4.73
CA VAL A 241 -47.12 -63.33 -6.14
C VAL A 241 -48.23 -62.32 -6.39
N ARG A 242 -47.86 -61.13 -6.87
CA ARG A 242 -48.79 -60.10 -7.32
C ARG A 242 -48.99 -60.19 -8.83
N MET A 243 -50.24 -60.06 -9.28
CA MET A 243 -50.60 -60.03 -10.69
C MET A 243 -51.56 -58.85 -10.94
N THR A 244 -51.23 -58.00 -11.91
CA THR A 244 -52.12 -56.92 -12.34
C THR A 244 -52.88 -57.34 -13.58
N TRP A 245 -54.21 -57.32 -13.51
CA TRP A 245 -55.10 -57.50 -14.64
C TRP A 245 -55.96 -56.24 -14.82
N GLU A 246 -55.83 -55.59 -15.98
CA GLU A 246 -56.42 -54.28 -16.26
C GLU A 246 -56.08 -53.23 -15.19
N GLN A 247 -57.03 -52.91 -14.31
CA GLN A 247 -56.86 -51.95 -13.20
C GLN A 247 -56.95 -52.61 -11.81
N THR A 248 -57.06 -53.93 -11.74
CA THR A 248 -57.17 -54.67 -10.47
C THR A 248 -55.90 -55.46 -10.21
N ASP A 249 -55.33 -55.25 -9.03
CA ASP A 249 -54.20 -56.06 -8.55
C ASP A 249 -54.72 -57.24 -7.76
N TYR A 250 -54.24 -58.43 -8.10
CA TYR A 250 -54.55 -59.67 -7.40
C TYR A 250 -53.32 -60.18 -6.66
N MET A 251 -53.53 -60.63 -5.43
CA MET A 251 -52.57 -61.47 -4.72
C MET A 251 -52.92 -62.93 -4.94
N LEU A 252 -51.95 -63.67 -5.47
CA LEU A 252 -52.10 -65.07 -5.81
C LEU A 252 -51.59 -65.95 -4.65
N GLY A 253 -52.38 -66.94 -4.31
CA GLY A 253 -51.99 -68.08 -3.47
C GLY A 253 -52.23 -69.37 -4.22
N ALA A 254 -51.44 -70.40 -3.91
CA ALA A 254 -51.69 -71.72 -4.47
C ALA A 254 -51.36 -72.84 -3.48
N ALA A 255 -52.05 -73.96 -3.68
CA ALA A 255 -51.88 -75.19 -2.94
C ALA A 255 -51.86 -76.39 -3.91
N PRO A 256 -50.93 -77.33 -3.75
CA PRO A 256 -50.88 -78.54 -4.56
C PRO A 256 -52.06 -79.47 -4.23
N VAL A 257 -52.54 -80.19 -5.23
CA VAL A 257 -53.53 -81.28 -5.09
C VAL A 257 -52.97 -82.52 -5.79
N GLY A 258 -52.73 -83.58 -5.03
CA GLY A 258 -52.06 -84.79 -5.54
C GLY A 258 -50.65 -84.49 -6.09
N GLU A 259 -50.21 -85.27 -7.08
CA GLU A 259 -48.87 -85.13 -7.67
C GLU A 259 -48.80 -84.13 -8.84
N ARG A 260 -49.94 -83.82 -9.48
CA ARG A 260 -49.99 -83.09 -10.76
C ARG A 260 -50.98 -81.92 -10.79
N GLY A 261 -51.73 -81.71 -9.71
CA GLY A 261 -52.74 -80.68 -9.58
C GLY A 261 -52.30 -79.48 -8.74
N LEU A 262 -52.86 -78.31 -9.05
CA LEU A 262 -52.65 -77.08 -8.31
C LEU A 262 -53.96 -76.30 -8.27
N ILE A 263 -54.42 -75.95 -7.08
CA ILE A 263 -55.46 -74.94 -6.92
C ILE A 263 -54.77 -73.59 -6.75
N MET A 264 -55.18 -72.62 -7.56
CA MET A 264 -54.76 -71.24 -7.46
C MET A 264 -55.96 -70.37 -7.10
N VAL A 265 -55.77 -69.53 -6.10
CA VAL A 265 -56.73 -68.51 -5.69
C VAL A 265 -56.09 -67.14 -5.89
N ALA A 266 -56.84 -66.22 -6.48
CA ALA A 266 -56.43 -64.86 -6.71
C ALA A 266 -57.41 -63.93 -6.01
N MET A 267 -56.94 -63.20 -4.99
CA MET A 267 -57.79 -62.23 -4.28
C MET A 267 -57.45 -60.79 -4.68
N PRO A 268 -58.45 -59.95 -4.96
CA PRO A 268 -58.22 -58.57 -5.37
C PRO A 268 -57.78 -57.73 -4.17
N LEU A 269 -56.78 -56.89 -4.40
CA LEU A 269 -56.41 -55.82 -3.48
C LEU A 269 -57.38 -54.65 -3.66
N PRO A 270 -57.83 -53.99 -2.57
CA PRO A 270 -58.69 -52.82 -2.67
C PRO A 270 -58.06 -51.74 -3.57
N GLN A 271 -58.82 -51.15 -4.51
CA GLN A 271 -58.29 -50.18 -5.46
C GLN A 271 -57.54 -49.01 -4.80
N LYS A 272 -58.11 -48.44 -3.72
CA LYS A 272 -57.46 -47.38 -2.93
C LYS A 272 -56.11 -47.81 -2.35
N PHE A 273 -55.97 -49.07 -1.98
CA PHE A 273 -54.71 -49.61 -1.48
C PHE A 273 -53.68 -49.75 -2.60
N SER A 274 -54.06 -50.34 -3.72
CA SER A 274 -53.19 -50.47 -4.90
C SER A 274 -52.68 -49.11 -5.40
N GLU A 275 -53.55 -48.10 -5.42
CA GLU A 275 -53.18 -46.73 -5.73
C GLU A 275 -52.20 -46.15 -4.72
N THR A 276 -52.46 -46.34 -3.41
CA THR A 276 -51.59 -45.83 -2.33
C THR A 276 -50.21 -46.48 -2.36
N VAL A 277 -50.12 -47.80 -2.57
CA VAL A 277 -48.85 -48.52 -2.71
C VAL A 277 -48.08 -48.03 -3.92
N ARG A 278 -48.75 -47.89 -5.07
CA ARG A 278 -48.11 -47.39 -6.30
C ARG A 278 -47.61 -45.94 -6.14
N GLN A 279 -48.40 -45.07 -5.51
CA GLN A 279 -47.97 -43.70 -5.22
C GLN A 279 -46.79 -43.67 -4.24
N SER A 280 -46.75 -44.59 -3.28
CA SER A 280 -45.63 -44.72 -2.34
C SER A 280 -44.35 -45.15 -3.05
N GLU A 281 -44.40 -46.16 -3.92
CA GLU A 281 -43.25 -46.60 -4.72
C GLU A 281 -42.72 -45.50 -5.66
N ILE A 282 -43.62 -44.73 -6.28
CA ILE A 282 -43.24 -43.59 -7.14
C ILE A 282 -42.58 -42.48 -6.31
N SER A 283 -43.16 -42.18 -5.14
CA SER A 283 -42.64 -41.14 -4.24
C SER A 283 -41.28 -41.53 -3.66
N GLU A 284 -41.08 -42.81 -3.34
CA GLU A 284 -39.80 -43.35 -2.88
C GLU A 284 -38.72 -43.21 -3.95
N LYS A 285 -39.00 -43.63 -5.20
CA LYS A 285 -38.04 -43.46 -6.31
C LYS A 285 -37.67 -42.00 -6.50
N ARG A 286 -38.65 -41.10 -6.46
CA ARG A 286 -38.42 -39.66 -6.58
C ARG A 286 -37.61 -39.10 -5.42
N TYR A 287 -37.85 -39.56 -4.18
CA TYR A 287 -37.06 -39.18 -3.01
C TYR A 287 -35.62 -39.66 -3.14
N LEU A 288 -35.39 -40.91 -3.54
CA LEU A 288 -34.05 -41.47 -3.73
C LEU A 288 -33.30 -40.74 -4.85
N GLU A 289 -33.96 -40.37 -5.95
CA GLU A 289 -33.38 -39.54 -7.01
C GLU A 289 -32.98 -38.14 -6.49
N LEU A 290 -33.85 -37.49 -5.69
CA LEU A 290 -33.56 -36.18 -5.12
C LEU A 290 -32.46 -36.24 -4.05
N SER A 291 -32.44 -37.29 -3.23
CA SER A 291 -31.41 -37.55 -2.21
C SER A 291 -30.06 -37.83 -2.85
N ARG A 292 -30.01 -38.53 -4.00
CA ARG A 292 -28.79 -38.65 -4.82
C ARG A 292 -28.31 -37.29 -5.32
N SER A 293 -29.23 -36.41 -5.74
CA SER A 293 -28.92 -35.04 -6.17
C SER A 293 -28.38 -34.14 -5.05
N ARG A 294 -28.62 -34.45 -3.76
CA ARG A 294 -28.10 -33.67 -2.61
C ARG A 294 -26.58 -33.44 -2.68
N LYS A 295 -25.82 -34.46 -3.09
CA LYS A 295 -24.35 -34.34 -3.22
C LYS A 295 -23.98 -33.36 -4.34
N THR A 296 -24.63 -33.47 -5.49
CA THR A 296 -24.41 -32.60 -6.66
C THR A 296 -24.81 -31.16 -6.36
N VAL A 297 -25.98 -30.95 -5.75
CA VAL A 297 -26.45 -29.63 -5.30
C VAL A 297 -25.45 -29.01 -4.34
N ARG A 298 -25.04 -29.74 -3.29
CA ARG A 298 -24.04 -29.26 -2.34
C ARG A 298 -22.73 -28.89 -3.02
N ARG A 299 -22.23 -29.71 -3.95
CA ARG A 299 -21.00 -29.44 -4.72
C ARG A 299 -21.12 -28.18 -5.57
N THR A 300 -22.20 -28.04 -6.35
CA THR A 300 -22.41 -26.87 -7.23
C THR A 300 -22.43 -25.58 -6.42
N TYR A 301 -23.21 -25.55 -5.34
CA TYR A 301 -23.28 -24.36 -4.50
C TYR A 301 -21.96 -24.05 -3.78
N MET A 302 -21.25 -25.08 -3.29
CA MET A 302 -19.97 -24.86 -2.61
C MET A 302 -18.87 -24.42 -3.58
N GLY A 303 -18.87 -24.94 -4.81
CA GLY A 303 -18.02 -24.47 -5.89
C GLY A 303 -18.32 -23.03 -6.29
N MET A 304 -19.60 -22.66 -6.43
CA MET A 304 -20.00 -21.27 -6.71
C MET A 304 -19.62 -20.31 -5.58
N LEU A 305 -19.85 -20.70 -4.32
CA LEU A 305 -19.47 -19.90 -3.15
C LEU A 305 -17.95 -19.67 -3.12
N LEU A 306 -17.17 -20.72 -3.39
CA LEU A 306 -15.72 -20.63 -3.39
C LEU A 306 -15.20 -19.80 -4.58
N LEU A 307 -15.78 -19.96 -5.78
CA LEU A 307 -15.48 -19.11 -6.94
C LEU A 307 -15.73 -17.63 -6.63
N LEU A 308 -16.91 -17.31 -6.10
CA LEU A 308 -17.28 -15.95 -5.72
C LEU A 308 -16.31 -15.39 -4.67
N THR A 309 -15.97 -16.20 -3.67
CA THR A 309 -15.01 -15.81 -2.62
C THR A 309 -13.64 -15.49 -3.20
N VAL A 310 -13.11 -16.36 -4.08
CA VAL A 310 -11.81 -16.13 -4.74
C VAL A 310 -11.86 -14.89 -5.64
N MET A 311 -12.95 -14.66 -6.37
CA MET A 311 -13.12 -13.45 -7.18
C MET A 311 -13.13 -12.18 -6.33
N VAL A 312 -13.85 -12.18 -5.20
CA VAL A 312 -13.89 -11.03 -4.28
C VAL A 312 -12.51 -10.80 -3.65
N LEU A 313 -11.81 -11.86 -3.23
CA LEU A 313 -10.44 -11.75 -2.72
C LEU A 313 -9.47 -11.23 -3.78
N PHE A 314 -9.63 -11.63 -5.04
CA PHE A 314 -8.84 -11.13 -6.15
C PHE A 314 -9.09 -9.64 -6.40
N ALA A 315 -10.35 -9.24 -6.51
CA ALA A 315 -10.75 -7.85 -6.74
C ALA A 315 -10.28 -6.94 -5.59
N THR A 316 -10.46 -7.36 -4.34
CA THR A 316 -10.02 -6.60 -3.16
C THR A 316 -8.50 -6.50 -3.05
N THR A 317 -7.77 -7.60 -3.32
CA THR A 317 -6.30 -7.58 -3.38
C THR A 317 -5.81 -6.63 -4.46
N TRP A 318 -6.39 -6.71 -5.65
CA TRP A 318 -6.05 -5.83 -6.77
C TRP A 318 -6.29 -4.35 -6.40
N LEU A 319 -7.46 -4.04 -5.83
CA LEU A 319 -7.82 -2.69 -5.39
C LEU A 319 -6.88 -2.17 -4.30
N ALA A 320 -6.60 -2.96 -3.27
CA ALA A 320 -5.70 -2.58 -2.17
C ALA A 320 -4.28 -2.25 -2.67
N LEU A 321 -3.76 -3.06 -3.60
CA LEU A 321 -2.45 -2.83 -4.22
C LEU A 321 -2.45 -1.62 -5.16
N PHE A 322 -3.55 -1.38 -5.86
CA PHE A 322 -3.74 -0.22 -6.73
C PHE A 322 -3.76 1.08 -5.91
N LEU A 323 -4.64 1.18 -4.90
CA LEU A 323 -4.73 2.32 -3.99
C LEU A 323 -3.41 2.59 -3.26
N SER A 324 -2.73 1.53 -2.82
CA SER A 324 -1.43 1.68 -2.17
C SER A 324 -0.41 2.35 -3.09
N LYS A 325 -0.36 1.98 -4.37
CA LYS A 325 0.56 2.60 -5.33
C LYS A 325 0.17 4.05 -5.63
N LEU A 326 -1.13 4.34 -5.72
CA LEU A 326 -1.64 5.67 -6.00
C LEU A 326 -1.21 6.68 -4.93
N VAL A 327 -1.28 6.29 -3.64
CA VAL A 327 -0.90 7.17 -2.52
C VAL A 327 0.60 7.16 -2.25
N THR A 328 1.24 5.98 -2.26
CA THR A 328 2.65 5.88 -1.82
C THR A 328 3.62 6.53 -2.80
N ARG A 329 3.33 6.52 -4.11
CA ARG A 329 4.26 7.06 -5.13
C ARG A 329 4.48 8.58 -4.99
N PRO A 330 3.44 9.44 -4.98
CA PRO A 330 3.64 10.88 -4.79
C PRO A 330 4.25 11.21 -3.42
N VAL A 331 3.82 10.52 -2.35
CA VAL A 331 4.36 10.72 -1.00
C VAL A 331 5.85 10.37 -0.93
N ALA A 332 6.28 9.28 -1.58
CA ALA A 332 7.69 8.93 -1.66
C ALA A 332 8.50 9.95 -2.46
N ALA A 333 7.95 10.46 -3.57
CA ALA A 333 8.59 11.52 -4.36
C ALA A 333 8.73 12.83 -3.58
N LEU A 334 7.71 13.22 -2.81
CA LEU A 334 7.78 14.38 -1.91
C LEU A 334 8.83 14.19 -0.81
N ALA A 335 8.91 13.00 -0.22
CA ALA A 335 9.94 12.70 0.78
C ALA A 335 11.35 12.79 0.21
N GLU A 336 11.56 12.25 -1.00
CA GLU A 336 12.83 12.36 -1.74
C GLU A 336 13.17 13.82 -2.07
N ALA A 337 12.20 14.58 -2.59
CA ALA A 337 12.37 15.99 -2.92
C ALA A 337 12.72 16.84 -1.68
N THR A 338 12.05 16.58 -0.56
CA THR A 338 12.34 17.26 0.71
C THR A 338 13.79 16.99 1.14
N GLN A 339 14.27 15.76 0.93
CA GLN A 339 15.64 15.41 1.24
C GLN A 339 16.66 16.09 0.31
N GLU A 340 16.34 16.25 -0.98
CA GLU A 340 17.19 17.01 -1.92
C GLU A 340 17.22 18.51 -1.60
N ILE A 341 16.07 19.12 -1.27
CA ILE A 341 16.01 20.53 -0.80
C ILE A 341 16.85 20.70 0.47
N SER A 342 16.77 19.76 1.43
CA SER A 342 17.56 19.81 2.66
C SER A 342 19.08 19.72 2.41
N ARG A 343 19.50 19.17 1.27
CA ARG A 343 20.91 19.11 0.83
C ARG A 343 21.36 20.37 0.09
N GLY A 344 20.49 21.37 -0.05
CA GLY A 344 20.77 22.65 -0.70
C GLY A 344 20.43 22.71 -2.19
N ARG A 345 19.82 21.65 -2.76
CA ARG A 345 19.35 21.64 -4.16
C ARG A 345 17.94 22.21 -4.22
N LEU A 346 17.86 23.53 -4.26
CA LEU A 346 16.58 24.26 -4.25
C LEU A 346 15.86 24.27 -5.60
N ASP A 347 16.54 23.85 -6.66
CA ASP A 347 16.04 23.71 -8.03
C ASP A 347 15.22 22.43 -8.23
N TYR A 348 15.26 21.49 -7.28
CA TYR A 348 14.52 20.23 -7.38
C TYR A 348 13.00 20.45 -7.31
N ARG A 349 12.25 19.79 -8.21
CA ARG A 349 10.78 19.85 -8.28
C ARG A 349 10.18 18.46 -8.37
N VAL A 350 8.96 18.31 -7.84
CA VAL A 350 8.20 17.05 -7.92
C VAL A 350 7.28 17.09 -9.14
N GLU A 351 7.53 16.21 -10.11
CA GLU A 351 6.76 16.10 -11.37
C GLU A 351 5.68 15.00 -11.34
N VAL A 352 5.44 14.39 -10.17
CA VAL A 352 4.45 13.31 -10.06
C VAL A 352 3.04 13.88 -10.13
N SER A 353 2.31 13.56 -11.21
CA SER A 353 0.89 13.88 -11.32
C SER A 353 0.09 13.07 -10.30
N ALA A 354 -0.54 13.78 -9.37
CA ALA A 354 -1.47 13.24 -8.38
C ALA A 354 -2.77 14.02 -8.45
N ALA A 355 -3.90 13.31 -8.40
CA ALA A 355 -5.22 13.93 -8.35
C ALA A 355 -5.55 14.40 -6.92
N ASP A 356 -6.46 15.34 -6.83
CA ASP A 356 -7.09 15.82 -5.59
C ASP A 356 -6.08 16.35 -4.55
N GLU A 357 -6.23 15.98 -3.29
CA GLU A 357 -5.51 16.57 -2.16
C GLU A 357 -4.00 16.31 -2.21
N ILE A 358 -3.59 15.17 -2.78
CA ILE A 358 -2.17 14.87 -2.98
C ILE A 358 -1.58 15.78 -4.07
N GLY A 359 -2.37 16.13 -5.09
CA GLY A 359 -1.99 17.12 -6.08
C GLY A 359 -1.81 18.52 -5.49
N ASP A 360 -2.70 18.93 -4.57
CA ASP A 360 -2.57 20.19 -3.82
C ASP A 360 -1.30 20.22 -2.96
N LEU A 361 -0.94 19.09 -2.34
CA LEU A 361 0.29 18.97 -1.56
C LEU A 361 1.53 19.11 -2.44
N VAL A 362 1.54 18.47 -3.62
CA VAL A 362 2.65 18.60 -4.60
C VAL A 362 2.80 20.05 -5.08
N ARG A 363 1.68 20.72 -5.41
CA ARG A 363 1.71 22.15 -5.80
C ARG A 363 2.23 23.04 -4.68
N SER A 364 1.76 22.83 -3.46
CA SER A 364 2.18 23.61 -2.29
C SER A 364 3.67 23.41 -1.97
N PHE A 365 4.17 22.17 -2.10
CA PHE A 365 5.58 21.87 -1.95
C PHE A 365 6.45 22.56 -3.02
N ASN A 366 6.05 22.49 -4.29
CA ASN A 366 6.79 23.15 -5.37
C ASN A 366 6.80 24.68 -5.20
N ARG A 367 5.70 25.29 -4.73
CA ARG A 367 5.67 26.73 -4.40
C ARG A 367 6.63 27.09 -3.27
N MET A 368 6.65 26.29 -2.19
CA MET A 368 7.61 26.48 -1.11
C MET A 368 9.06 26.38 -1.60
N ALA A 369 9.37 25.43 -2.48
CA ALA A 369 10.71 25.27 -3.05
C ALA A 369 11.13 26.51 -3.87
N GLU A 370 10.21 27.06 -4.66
CA GLU A 370 10.41 28.28 -5.45
C GLU A 370 10.60 29.52 -4.55
N GLU A 371 9.81 29.66 -3.48
CA GLU A 371 9.97 30.72 -2.48
C GLU A 371 11.34 30.63 -1.77
N LEU A 372 11.81 29.42 -1.45
CA LEU A 372 13.11 29.23 -0.81
C LEU A 372 14.27 29.56 -1.76
N GLU A 373 14.17 29.14 -3.03
CA GLU A 373 15.16 29.43 -4.07
C GLU A 373 15.28 30.93 -4.32
N SER A 374 14.14 31.61 -4.51
CA SER A 374 14.10 33.06 -4.70
C SER A 374 14.61 33.83 -3.49
N SER A 375 14.26 33.42 -2.27
CA SER A 375 14.80 34.02 -1.04
C SER A 375 16.32 33.88 -0.94
N ARG A 376 16.87 32.72 -1.30
CA ARG A 376 18.32 32.49 -1.28
C ARG A 376 19.04 33.38 -2.31
N LEU A 377 18.49 33.50 -3.52
CA LEU A 377 19.03 34.40 -4.54
C LEU A 377 18.99 35.88 -4.09
N GLN A 378 17.93 36.30 -3.42
CA GLN A 378 17.82 37.65 -2.85
C GLN A 378 18.89 37.88 -1.76
N ILE A 379 19.06 36.94 -0.83
CA ILE A 379 20.07 37.04 0.22
C ILE A 379 21.48 37.11 -0.38
N GLU A 380 21.78 36.30 -1.39
CA GLU A 380 23.06 36.33 -2.07
C GLU A 380 23.29 37.65 -2.82
N ALA A 381 22.27 38.20 -3.47
CA ALA A 381 22.34 39.50 -4.13
C ALA A 381 22.60 40.63 -3.11
N SER A 382 21.84 40.68 -2.02
CA SER A 382 22.03 41.68 -0.95
C SER A 382 23.39 41.53 -0.25
N SER A 383 23.87 40.31 -0.06
CA SER A 383 25.21 40.06 0.49
C SER A 383 26.31 40.60 -0.43
N ARG A 384 26.16 40.46 -1.75
CA ARG A 384 27.11 41.02 -2.73
C ARG A 384 27.07 42.54 -2.72
N GLU A 385 25.88 43.13 -2.68
CA GLU A 385 25.69 44.58 -2.62
C GLU A 385 26.32 45.18 -1.35
N LEU A 386 26.05 44.58 -0.18
CA LEU A 386 26.63 45.02 1.08
C LEU A 386 28.16 44.91 1.09
N SER A 387 28.70 43.84 0.51
CA SER A 387 30.15 43.65 0.39
C SER A 387 30.78 44.73 -0.50
N ALA A 388 30.16 45.04 -1.64
CA ALA A 388 30.61 46.11 -2.54
C ALA A 388 30.54 47.50 -1.88
N ALA A 389 29.48 47.76 -1.10
CA ALA A 389 29.34 48.99 -0.33
C ALA A 389 30.44 49.12 0.73
N ASN A 390 30.73 48.04 1.48
CA ASN A 390 31.82 48.02 2.47
C ASN A 390 33.19 48.29 1.82
N MET A 391 33.49 47.66 0.69
CA MET A 391 34.74 47.93 -0.05
C MET A 391 34.85 49.40 -0.46
N THR A 392 33.74 50.00 -0.89
CA THR A 392 33.70 51.43 -1.25
C THR A 392 33.96 52.33 -0.05
N LEU A 393 33.38 52.01 1.11
CA LEU A 393 33.62 52.75 2.35
C LEU A 393 35.07 52.64 2.81
N GLU A 394 35.66 51.45 2.77
CA GLU A 394 37.08 51.26 3.10
C GLU A 394 37.99 52.05 2.15
N GLN A 395 37.70 52.06 0.85
CA GLN A 395 38.48 52.81 -0.12
C GLN A 395 38.40 54.32 0.15
N ARG A 396 37.22 54.85 0.52
CA ARG A 396 37.06 56.25 0.93
C ARG A 396 37.86 56.56 2.20
N SER A 397 37.81 55.69 3.20
CA SER A 397 38.56 55.86 4.45
C SER A 397 40.06 55.92 4.20
N ARG A 398 40.59 54.94 3.44
CA ARG A 398 42.02 54.89 3.08
C ARG A 398 42.46 56.11 2.27
N HIS A 399 41.59 56.63 1.39
CA HIS A 399 41.89 57.82 0.61
C HIS A 399 42.07 59.06 1.50
N ILE A 400 41.15 59.28 2.46
CA ILE A 400 41.24 60.40 3.41
C ILE A 400 42.51 60.27 4.28
N GLU A 401 42.81 59.07 4.78
CA GLU A 401 44.03 58.82 5.55
C GLU A 401 45.30 59.13 4.74
N THR A 402 45.35 58.70 3.47
CA THR A 402 46.49 59.00 2.58
C THR A 402 46.63 60.50 2.33
N ILE A 403 45.52 61.23 2.16
CA ILE A 403 45.54 62.68 2.02
C ILE A 403 46.14 63.31 3.28
N LEU A 404 45.63 62.98 4.47
CA LEU A 404 46.09 63.56 5.74
C LEU A 404 47.58 63.28 6.00
N GLU A 405 48.07 62.10 5.63
CA GLU A 405 49.49 61.72 5.78
C GLU A 405 50.45 62.42 4.80
N SER A 406 49.94 62.91 3.66
CA SER A 406 50.74 63.55 2.62
C SER A 406 50.92 65.07 2.80
N ILE A 407 50.09 65.72 3.61
CA ILE A 407 50.12 67.17 3.80
C ILE A 407 51.33 67.58 4.67
N PRO A 408 52.12 68.59 4.27
CA PRO A 408 53.32 69.02 5.01
C PRO A 408 53.03 69.82 6.29
N THR A 409 51.77 70.15 6.56
CA THR A 409 51.32 70.78 7.82
C THR A 409 51.01 69.71 8.85
N GLY A 410 51.36 69.96 10.12
CA GLY A 410 51.08 69.04 11.21
C GLY A 410 49.59 69.05 11.54
N VAL A 411 48.90 67.91 11.41
CA VAL A 411 47.48 67.81 11.76
C VAL A 411 47.34 66.92 13.00
N LEU A 412 46.63 67.43 14.01
CA LEU A 412 46.33 66.77 15.27
C LEU A 412 44.81 66.82 15.48
N SER A 413 44.16 65.68 15.62
CA SER A 413 42.74 65.61 16.00
C SER A 413 42.59 65.15 17.44
N LEU A 414 41.65 65.76 18.15
CA LEU A 414 41.30 65.47 19.54
C LEU A 414 39.83 65.05 19.62
N ASP A 415 39.50 64.18 20.57
CA ASP A 415 38.12 63.91 20.96
C ASP A 415 37.55 65.02 21.89
N ALA A 416 36.27 64.89 22.25
CA ALA A 416 35.60 65.79 23.20
C ALA A 416 36.25 65.81 24.61
N SER A 417 37.06 64.81 24.96
CA SER A 417 37.78 64.70 26.24
C SER A 417 39.24 65.18 26.16
N ARG A 418 39.63 65.87 25.06
CA ARG A 418 40.99 66.36 24.79
C ARG A 418 42.05 65.25 24.70
N ARG A 419 41.65 64.04 24.29
CA ARG A 419 42.56 62.94 23.97
C ARG A 419 42.84 62.90 22.48
N ILE A 420 44.07 62.55 22.13
CA ILE A 420 44.52 62.50 20.74
C ILE A 420 43.87 61.33 20.00
N THR A 421 43.13 61.60 18.93
CA THR A 421 42.49 60.57 18.08
C THR A 421 43.25 60.30 16.79
N HIS A 422 43.89 61.32 16.22
CA HIS A 422 44.66 61.19 14.99
C HIS A 422 45.82 62.19 14.96
N VAL A 423 46.96 61.76 14.40
CA VAL A 423 48.14 62.60 14.16
C VAL A 423 48.71 62.24 12.79
N ASN A 424 49.02 63.24 11.96
CA ASN A 424 49.71 62.97 10.70
C ASN A 424 51.23 62.93 10.88
N ARG A 425 51.94 62.35 9.91
CA ARG A 425 53.40 62.26 9.92
C ARG A 425 54.12 63.61 9.95
N ALA A 426 53.54 64.66 9.36
CA ALA A 426 54.15 65.99 9.39
C ALA A 426 54.25 66.55 10.82
N LEU A 427 53.21 66.36 11.65
CA LEU A 427 53.22 66.74 13.06
C LEU A 427 54.33 66.04 13.83
N LEU A 428 54.50 64.73 13.60
CA LEU A 428 55.57 63.95 14.23
C LEU A 428 56.97 64.44 13.81
N ARG A 429 57.14 64.83 12.54
CA ARG A 429 58.38 65.44 12.06
C ARG A 429 58.67 66.80 12.72
N MET A 430 57.63 67.62 12.94
CA MET A 430 57.76 68.94 13.56
C MET A 430 58.12 68.85 15.05
N PHE A 431 57.45 67.97 15.80
CA PHE A 431 57.55 67.94 17.26
C PHE A 431 58.48 66.85 17.82
N THR A 432 58.85 65.82 17.03
CA THR A 432 59.74 64.74 17.50
C THR A 432 60.77 64.32 16.44
N PRO A 433 61.70 65.20 16.06
CA PRO A 433 62.73 64.90 15.07
C PRO A 433 63.69 63.81 15.62
N GLY A 434 63.52 62.55 15.18
CA GLY A 434 64.40 61.43 15.51
C GLY A 434 63.76 60.20 16.17
N ARG A 435 62.48 60.25 16.59
CA ARG A 435 61.73 59.08 17.09
C ARG A 435 60.67 58.59 16.09
N ALA A 436 60.99 58.67 14.79
CA ALA A 436 60.04 58.46 13.70
C ALA A 436 59.59 57.00 13.48
N GLY A 437 60.13 56.03 14.22
CA GLY A 437 59.85 54.59 14.03
C GLY A 437 58.56 54.09 14.70
N ASP A 438 58.33 54.45 15.97
CA ASP A 438 57.27 53.84 16.81
C ASP A 438 56.32 54.86 17.49
N ALA A 439 56.52 56.17 17.30
CA ALA A 439 55.78 57.22 17.99
C ALA A 439 54.25 57.32 17.72
N PRO A 440 53.70 57.02 16.53
CA PRO A 440 52.26 57.27 16.27
C PRO A 440 51.33 56.47 17.19
N ARG A 441 51.65 55.22 17.50
CA ARG A 441 50.80 54.33 18.32
C ARG A 441 50.80 54.68 19.81
N LEU A 442 51.86 55.30 20.32
CA LEU A 442 51.93 55.74 21.72
C LEU A 442 51.18 57.06 21.98
N LEU A 443 51.01 57.89 20.95
CA LEU A 443 50.41 59.22 21.06
C LEU A 443 48.87 59.17 20.96
N ILE A 444 48.32 58.20 20.22
CA ILE A 444 46.87 58.02 20.11
C ILE A 444 46.31 57.56 21.45
N GLY A 445 45.34 58.30 22.00
CA GLY A 445 44.72 58.06 23.31
C GLY A 445 45.36 58.81 24.49
N ALA A 446 46.56 59.36 24.30
CA ALA A 446 47.20 60.22 25.29
C ALA A 446 46.40 61.52 25.49
N ALA A 447 46.41 62.05 26.71
CA ALA A 447 45.83 63.36 26.96
C ALA A 447 46.76 64.44 26.41
N LEU A 448 46.21 65.52 25.86
CA LEU A 448 46.98 66.61 25.26
C LEU A 448 48.09 67.16 26.18
N GLN A 449 47.80 67.21 27.48
CA GLN A 449 48.70 67.66 28.55
C GLN A 449 49.96 66.81 28.73
N ASP A 450 49.93 65.54 28.32
CA ASP A 450 51.06 64.61 28.51
C ASP A 450 52.06 64.68 27.34
N VAL A 451 51.67 65.33 26.23
CA VAL A 451 52.41 65.34 24.97
C VAL A 451 53.14 66.66 24.72
N PHE A 452 52.56 67.78 25.12
CA PHE A 452 53.14 69.11 24.95
C PHE A 452 53.65 69.67 26.30
N PRO A 453 54.75 70.44 26.31
CA PRO A 453 55.23 71.11 27.51
C PRO A 453 54.24 72.18 28.00
N ALA A 454 54.33 72.53 29.29
CA ALA A 454 53.31 73.32 29.99
C ALA A 454 53.10 74.74 29.41
N ASP A 455 54.15 75.34 28.86
CA ASP A 455 54.13 76.64 28.18
C ASP A 455 53.28 76.60 26.90
N VAL A 456 53.48 75.59 26.05
CA VAL A 456 52.71 75.41 24.81
C VAL A 456 51.26 74.98 25.12
N LEU A 457 51.06 74.23 26.20
CA LEU A 457 49.75 73.77 26.63
C LEU A 457 48.84 74.93 27.04
N GLU A 458 49.35 75.91 27.80
CA GLU A 458 48.58 77.10 28.19
C GLU A 458 48.09 77.89 26.97
N ASP A 459 48.98 78.10 25.99
CA ASP A 459 48.64 78.77 24.74
C ASP A 459 47.58 77.98 23.96
N LEU A 460 47.77 76.66 23.81
CA LEU A 460 46.85 75.79 23.07
C LEU A 460 45.48 75.66 23.76
N GLU A 461 45.43 75.58 25.09
CA GLU A 461 44.17 75.61 25.85
C GLU A 461 43.42 76.93 25.66
N SER A 462 44.15 78.04 25.63
CA SER A 462 43.55 79.36 25.37
C SER A 462 42.94 79.41 23.96
N LEU A 463 43.54 78.73 22.98
CA LEU A 463 43.01 78.60 21.63
C LEU A 463 41.81 77.65 21.54
N LEU A 464 41.84 76.52 22.24
CA LEU A 464 40.70 75.60 22.33
C LEU A 464 39.46 76.31 22.88
N ARG A 465 39.60 77.06 24.00
CA ARG A 465 38.50 77.86 24.59
C ARG A 465 38.03 79.01 23.68
N ARG A 466 38.91 79.55 22.84
CA ARG A 466 38.56 80.56 21.83
C ARG A 466 37.81 79.91 20.66
N ALA A 467 38.25 78.75 20.20
CA ALA A 467 37.59 77.97 19.16
C ALA A 467 36.19 77.50 19.59
N ASP A 468 35.98 77.10 20.84
CA ASP A 468 34.64 76.75 21.35
C ASP A 468 33.61 77.87 21.17
N ARG A 469 34.06 79.13 21.26
CA ARG A 469 33.19 80.31 21.14
C ARG A 469 33.03 80.81 19.70
N MET A 470 34.09 80.69 18.90
CA MET A 470 34.15 81.27 17.55
C MET A 470 34.10 80.23 16.43
N GLY A 471 34.05 78.94 16.75
CA GLY A 471 34.14 77.81 15.83
C GLY A 471 35.57 77.52 15.35
N MET A 472 36.33 78.56 15.00
CA MET A 472 37.71 78.46 14.51
C MET A 472 38.53 79.65 14.99
N THR A 473 39.80 79.41 15.32
CA THR A 473 40.74 80.48 15.65
C THR A 473 42.15 80.13 15.18
N THR A 474 42.89 81.14 14.75
CA THR A 474 44.29 80.99 14.33
C THR A 474 45.14 81.97 15.12
N THR A 475 46.30 81.52 15.58
CA THR A 475 47.28 82.36 16.26
C THR A 475 48.68 81.93 15.87
N GLN A 476 49.58 82.90 15.70
CA GLN A 476 50.99 82.65 15.49
C GLN A 476 51.68 82.59 16.85
N MET A 477 52.42 81.52 17.09
CA MET A 477 53.19 81.34 18.33
C MET A 477 54.59 80.81 18.01
N GLU A 478 55.55 81.16 18.85
CA GLU A 478 56.91 80.65 18.78
C GLU A 478 57.03 79.45 19.72
N ILE A 479 57.14 78.25 19.15
CA ILE A 479 57.27 77.02 19.91
C ILE A 479 58.76 76.66 20.03
N THR A 480 59.23 76.47 21.25
CA THR A 480 60.63 76.11 21.54
C THR A 480 60.73 74.63 21.89
N LEU A 481 61.34 73.82 21.02
CA LEU A 481 61.55 72.39 21.24
C LEU A 481 63.03 72.02 21.22
N GLN A 482 63.51 71.45 22.33
CA GLN A 482 64.80 70.77 22.59
C GLN A 482 66.14 71.38 22.09
N ARG A 483 66.13 72.49 21.32
CA ARG A 483 67.23 73.41 20.93
C ARG A 483 66.92 74.26 19.68
N SER A 484 65.71 74.15 19.12
CA SER A 484 65.27 74.93 17.95
C SER A 484 63.97 75.68 18.23
N LYS A 485 63.90 76.94 17.81
CA LYS A 485 62.69 77.76 17.85
C LYS A 485 62.00 77.69 16.49
N PHE A 486 60.72 77.35 16.48
CA PHE A 486 59.89 77.32 15.28
C PHE A 486 58.75 78.32 15.43
N ASN A 487 58.53 79.10 14.38
CA ASN A 487 57.36 79.96 14.32
C ASN A 487 56.26 79.18 13.62
N VAL A 488 55.19 78.89 14.34
CA VAL A 488 54.10 78.04 13.85
C VAL A 488 52.81 78.82 13.91
N ALA A 489 52.05 78.81 12.81
CA ALA A 489 50.65 79.20 12.85
C ALA A 489 49.84 78.00 13.34
N VAL A 490 49.21 78.14 14.50
CA VAL A 490 48.33 77.12 15.07
C VAL A 490 46.90 77.52 14.82
N THR A 491 46.19 76.67 14.09
CA THR A 491 44.77 76.84 13.79
C THR A 491 43.99 75.76 14.51
N VAL A 492 43.03 76.16 15.34
CA VAL A 492 42.16 75.25 16.09
C VAL A 492 40.74 75.41 15.56
N ALA A 493 40.14 74.32 15.12
CA ALA A 493 38.77 74.25 14.65
C ALA A 493 37.98 73.20 15.45
N THR A 494 36.75 73.54 15.85
CA THR A 494 35.87 72.59 16.53
C THR A 494 35.20 71.66 15.53
N LEU A 495 35.20 70.36 15.79
CA LEU A 495 34.43 69.38 15.02
C LEU A 495 33.05 69.22 15.65
N GLN A 496 32.00 69.57 14.91
CA GLN A 496 30.62 69.41 15.35
C GLN A 496 29.84 68.59 14.32
N HIS A 497 29.04 67.64 14.79
CA HIS A 497 28.08 66.93 13.95
C HIS A 497 26.74 66.82 14.65
N ALA A 498 25.67 67.29 13.99
CA ALA A 498 24.30 67.30 14.52
C ALA A 498 24.17 67.89 15.94
N GLY A 499 24.92 68.96 16.24
CA GLY A 499 24.88 69.65 17.54
C GLY A 499 25.67 68.98 18.67
N LYS A 500 26.33 67.84 18.42
CA LYS A 500 27.29 67.23 19.36
C LYS A 500 28.71 67.61 18.98
N GLY A 501 29.47 68.13 19.94
CA GLY A 501 30.91 68.36 19.79
C GLY A 501 31.64 67.04 19.71
N LEU A 502 32.21 66.73 18.55
CA LEU A 502 32.99 65.52 18.30
C LEU A 502 34.45 65.68 18.76
N GLY A 503 34.91 66.92 18.94
CA GLY A 503 36.25 67.25 19.41
C GLY A 503 36.85 68.41 18.63
N TYR A 504 38.16 68.36 18.37
CA TYR A 504 38.91 69.47 17.77
C TYR A 504 39.87 68.98 16.69
N VAL A 505 40.08 69.78 15.65
CA VAL A 505 41.23 69.64 14.74
C VAL A 505 42.15 70.81 14.96
N ILE A 506 43.41 70.50 15.21
CA ILE A 506 44.50 71.45 15.40
C ILE A 506 45.46 71.26 14.22
N VAL A 507 45.72 72.34 13.50
CA VAL A 507 46.64 72.39 12.37
C VAL A 507 47.83 73.27 12.74
N PHE A 508 49.03 72.75 12.55
CA PHE A 508 50.31 73.39 12.79
C PHE A 508 50.99 73.64 11.44
N GLU A 509 51.11 74.90 11.06
CA GLU A 509 51.78 75.32 9.83
C GLU A 509 53.12 75.97 10.16
N ASP A 510 54.22 75.40 9.68
CA ASP A 510 55.57 75.93 9.91
C ASP A 510 55.80 77.17 9.04
N LEU A 511 55.93 78.33 9.69
CA LEU A 511 56.20 79.61 9.03
C LEU A 511 57.70 79.92 8.97
N SER A 512 58.58 79.01 9.38
CA SER A 512 60.03 79.26 9.44
C SER A 512 60.60 79.70 8.09
N ASP A 513 60.21 79.04 7.00
CA ASP A 513 60.71 79.38 5.66
C ASP A 513 60.08 80.67 5.12
N LEU A 514 58.79 80.90 5.38
CA LEU A 514 58.11 82.14 5.00
C LEU A 514 58.72 83.34 5.72
N LEU A 515 58.96 83.23 7.03
CA LEU A 515 59.59 84.30 7.82
C LEU A 515 61.06 84.50 7.45
N ARG A 516 61.80 83.45 7.09
CA ARG A 516 63.17 83.57 6.54
C ARG A 516 63.15 84.31 5.21
N ALA A 517 62.25 83.95 4.30
CA ALA A 517 62.09 84.61 3.01
C ALA A 517 61.65 86.08 3.18
N GLN A 518 60.73 86.37 4.09
CA GLN A 518 60.29 87.73 4.40
C GLN A 518 61.43 88.56 5.00
N LYS A 519 62.23 87.99 5.92
CA LYS A 519 63.43 88.65 6.47
C LYS A 519 64.48 88.89 5.39
N GLN A 520 64.72 87.94 4.49
CA GLN A 520 65.66 88.11 3.37
C GLN A 520 65.18 89.17 2.37
N ALA A 521 63.88 89.23 2.07
CA ALA A 521 63.29 90.25 1.21
C ALA A 521 63.38 91.63 1.86
N ALA A 522 63.02 91.75 3.14
CA ALA A 522 63.17 92.98 3.91
C ALA A 522 64.64 93.42 4.00
N TRP A 523 65.57 92.49 4.20
CA TRP A 523 67.01 92.78 4.20
C TRP A 523 67.53 93.18 2.83
N ARG A 524 67.00 92.60 1.74
CA ARG A 524 67.28 93.03 0.36
C ARG A 524 66.81 94.47 0.12
N GLU A 525 65.63 94.82 0.61
CA GLU A 525 65.06 96.16 0.50
C GLU A 525 65.86 97.19 1.31
N VAL A 526 66.26 96.84 2.54
CA VAL A 526 67.12 97.65 3.39
C VAL A 526 68.52 97.80 2.78
N ALA A 527 69.13 96.73 2.30
CA ALA A 527 70.42 96.77 1.60
C ALA A 527 70.36 97.64 0.34
N ARG A 528 69.24 97.59 -0.40
CA ARG A 528 68.99 98.46 -1.56
C ARG A 528 68.86 99.93 -1.15
N ARG A 529 68.21 100.22 -0.02
CA ARG A 529 68.04 101.58 0.52
C ARG A 529 69.36 102.15 1.07
N VAL A 530 70.15 101.35 1.80
CA VAL A 530 71.50 101.72 2.28
C VAL A 530 72.48 101.94 1.12
N ALA A 531 72.43 101.10 0.08
CA ALA A 531 73.23 101.30 -1.13
C ALA A 531 72.83 102.59 -1.88
N HIS A 532 71.59 103.05 -1.73
CA HIS A 532 71.08 104.30 -2.31
C HIS A 532 71.53 105.54 -1.51
N GLU A 533 71.72 105.42 -0.19
CA GLU A 533 72.20 106.51 0.68
C GLU A 533 73.74 106.65 0.67
N ILE A 534 74.48 105.56 0.51
CA ILE A 534 75.96 105.61 0.38
C ILE A 534 76.39 106.21 -0.97
N LYS A 535 75.56 106.10 -2.02
CA LYS A 535 75.87 106.66 -3.35
C LYS A 535 75.63 108.16 -3.49
N ASN A 536 75.03 108.83 -2.51
CA ASN A 536 74.82 110.29 -2.50
C ASN A 536 75.14 110.89 -1.12
N PRO A 537 76.42 111.06 -0.74
CA PRO A 537 76.75 112.09 0.24
C PRO A 537 76.59 113.45 -0.45
N LEU A 538 76.00 114.42 0.23
CA LEU A 538 75.80 115.79 -0.25
C LEU A 538 77.06 116.37 -0.92
N THR A 539 76.81 117.22 -1.94
CA THR A 539 77.72 118.03 -2.78
C THR A 539 78.41 117.34 -3.95
#